data_AF-A0A3N5HAG8-F1
#
_entry.id   AF-A0A3N5HAG8-F1
#
_cell.length_a   1.000
_cell.length_b   1.000
_cell.length_c   1.000
_cell.angle_alpha   90.00
_cell.angle_beta   90.00
_cell.angle_gamma   90.00
#
_symmetry.space_group_name_H-M   'P 1'
#
loop_
_entity.id
_entity.type
_entity.pdbx_description
1 polymer ?
#
loop_
_entity_poly.entity_id
_entity_poly.type
_entity_poly.pdbx_seq_one_letter_code
_entity_poly.pdbx_strand_id
1 'polypeptide(L)'
;MNCASYNRPMPAIRPLLRGVPVVSARPARRSRWPLGGVSVEQFLRDHWQRRPLLVRAAVPDVRPPLAPESLVALCARDDVESRLVSAFGDRWRLR
;
A
#
# COMPACT_ATOMS: atom_id res chain seq x y z
N MET A 1 13.28 22.21 -7.42
CA MET A 1 12.93 20.78 -7.49
C MET A 1 12.11 20.54 -8.75
N ASN A 2 12.53 19.65 -9.66
CA ASN A 2 11.75 19.38 -10.89
C ASN A 2 10.97 18.07 -10.76
N CYS A 3 9.66 18.15 -10.97
CA CYS A 3 8.65 17.13 -10.66
C CYS A 3 8.68 15.91 -11.61
N ALA A 4 9.51 15.93 -12.66
CA ALA A 4 9.57 14.93 -13.72
C ALA A 4 10.17 13.56 -13.31
N SER A 5 10.69 13.40 -12.09
CA SER A 5 11.32 12.13 -11.63
C SER A 5 10.34 11.12 -11.00
N TYR A 6 9.06 11.48 -10.80
CA TYR A 6 8.10 10.58 -10.14
C TYR A 6 7.66 9.37 -10.98
N ASN A 7 8.04 9.33 -12.26
CA ASN A 7 7.57 8.32 -13.22
C ASN A 7 8.70 7.45 -13.79
N ARG A 8 9.70 7.10 -12.99
CA ARG A 8 10.58 5.98 -13.34
C ARG A 8 9.88 4.66 -12.99
N PRO A 9 10.00 3.61 -13.82
CA PRO A 9 9.52 2.29 -13.46
C PRO A 9 10.24 1.86 -12.18
N MET A 10 9.49 1.69 -11.09
CA MET A 10 9.98 1.02 -9.90
C MET A 10 10.56 -0.34 -10.32
N PRO A 11 11.71 -0.78 -9.74
CA PRO A 11 12.09 -2.18 -9.87
C PRO A 11 10.88 -3.03 -9.46
N ALA A 12 10.53 -4.01 -10.29
CA ALA A 12 9.26 -4.71 -10.14
C ALA A 12 9.12 -5.28 -8.71
N ILE A 13 8.10 -4.85 -7.97
CA ILE A 13 7.71 -5.41 -6.65
C ILE A 13 7.25 -6.90 -6.79
N ARG A 14 7.10 -7.38 -8.03
CA ARG A 14 6.64 -8.72 -8.41
C ARG A 14 7.30 -9.92 -7.67
N PRO A 15 8.58 -9.92 -7.27
CA PRO A 15 9.17 -11.06 -6.56
C PRO A 15 8.54 -11.32 -5.19
N LEU A 16 8.00 -10.29 -4.52
CA LEU A 16 7.58 -10.36 -3.12
C LEU A 16 6.20 -11.01 -2.90
N LEU A 17 5.44 -11.27 -3.97
CA LEU A 17 4.09 -11.83 -3.88
C LEU A 17 4.01 -13.33 -4.25
N ARG A 18 5.14 -13.99 -4.50
CA ARG A 18 5.14 -15.43 -4.78
C ARG A 18 4.62 -16.20 -3.55
N GLY A 19 3.60 -17.05 -3.77
CA GLY A 19 3.00 -17.88 -2.72
C GLY A 19 2.07 -17.14 -1.74
N VAL A 20 1.83 -15.84 -1.92
CA VAL A 20 0.88 -15.09 -1.09
C VAL A 20 -0.55 -15.44 -1.51
N PRO A 21 -1.41 -15.94 -0.60
CA PRO A 21 -2.81 -16.16 -0.88
C PRO A 21 -3.48 -14.87 -1.34
N VAL A 22 -4.26 -14.95 -2.42
CA VAL A 22 -4.97 -13.81 -3.00
C VAL A 22 -6.47 -14.06 -2.92
N VAL A 23 -7.20 -13.14 -2.30
CA VAL A 23 -8.67 -13.14 -2.27
C VAL A 23 -9.18 -11.84 -2.89
N SER A 24 -10.36 -11.86 -3.50
CA SER A 24 -11.02 -10.66 -4.03
C SER A 24 -12.23 -10.32 -3.19
N ALA A 25 -12.44 -9.03 -2.92
CA ALA A 25 -13.73 -8.58 -2.42
C ALA A 25 -14.84 -9.01 -3.37
N ARG A 26 -15.91 -9.63 -2.82
CA ARG A 26 -17.12 -9.94 -3.57
C ARG A 26 -17.97 -8.66 -3.67
N PRO A 27 -18.33 -8.19 -4.87
CA PRO A 27 -19.00 -6.89 -5.04
C PRO A 27 -20.38 -6.82 -4.38
N ALA A 28 -21.04 -7.97 -4.15
CA ALA A 28 -22.41 -8.03 -3.65
C ALA A 28 -22.56 -8.08 -2.11
N ARG A 29 -21.47 -8.23 -1.35
CA ARG A 29 -21.53 -8.21 0.13
C ARG A 29 -20.76 -6.99 0.63
N ARG A 30 -21.49 -5.97 1.11
CA ARG A 30 -20.90 -4.91 1.93
C ARG A 30 -20.49 -5.52 3.27
N SER A 31 -19.29 -6.09 3.33
CA SER A 31 -18.67 -6.47 4.58
C SER A 31 -18.15 -5.21 5.28
N ARG A 32 -18.40 -5.08 6.59
CA ARG A 32 -17.86 -3.99 7.41
C ARG A 32 -16.33 -3.94 7.37
N TRP A 33 -15.70 -5.09 7.14
CA TRP A 33 -14.26 -5.26 7.13
C TRP A 33 -13.73 -5.51 5.71
N PRO A 34 -12.59 -4.91 5.33
CA PRO A 34 -12.00 -5.04 3.99
C PRO A 34 -11.19 -6.35 3.86
N LEU A 35 -11.82 -7.51 4.15
CA LEU A 35 -11.15 -8.83 4.23
C LEU A 35 -11.46 -9.78 3.07
N GLY A 36 -12.08 -9.30 1.99
CA GLY A 36 -12.22 -10.10 0.77
C GLY A 36 -13.12 -11.33 0.89
N GLY A 37 -14.07 -11.32 1.83
CA GLY A 37 -14.93 -12.48 2.13
C GLY A 37 -14.36 -13.45 3.17
N VAL A 38 -13.14 -13.23 3.65
CA VAL A 38 -12.59 -13.92 4.83
C VAL A 38 -13.24 -13.33 6.07
N SER A 39 -13.69 -14.18 7.01
CA SER A 39 -14.22 -13.69 8.28
C SER A 39 -13.11 -13.11 9.15
N VAL A 40 -13.46 -12.28 10.13
CA VAL A 40 -12.46 -11.73 11.07
C VAL A 40 -11.76 -12.86 11.81
N GLU A 41 -12.50 -13.89 12.23
CA GLU A 41 -12.00 -15.05 12.96
C GLU A 41 -11.02 -15.86 12.11
N GLN A 42 -11.35 -16.09 10.84
CA GLN A 42 -10.46 -16.77 9.89
C GLN A 42 -9.18 -15.96 9.65
N PHE A 43 -9.30 -14.64 9.50
CA PHE A 43 -8.15 -13.76 9.32
C PHE A 43 -7.23 -13.76 10.54
N LEU A 44 -7.79 -13.59 11.74
CA LEU A 44 -7.04 -13.58 12.99
C LEU A 44 -6.34 -14.91 13.24
N ARG A 45 -7.03 -16.03 13.00
CA ARG A 45 -6.47 -17.37 13.18
C ARG A 45 -5.38 -17.66 12.17
N ASP A 46 -5.61 -17.41 10.87
CA ASP A 46 -4.79 -18.00 9.81
C ASP A 46 -3.80 -17.02 9.16
N HIS A 47 -3.95 -15.70 9.38
CA HIS A 47 -3.16 -14.67 8.68
C HIS A 47 -2.50 -13.65 9.60
N TRP A 48 -3.24 -13.11 10.57
CA TRP A 48 -2.72 -12.07 11.47
C TRP A 48 -1.44 -12.51 12.17
N GLN A 49 -0.35 -11.76 11.97
CA GLN A 49 1.00 -12.07 12.48
C GLN A 49 1.55 -13.46 12.11
N ARG A 50 0.96 -14.16 11.14
CA ARG A 50 1.38 -15.52 10.73
C ARG A 50 1.86 -15.57 9.29
N ARG A 51 1.03 -15.12 8.35
CA ARG A 51 1.34 -15.17 6.91
C ARG A 51 0.67 -14.03 6.15
N PRO A 52 1.29 -13.52 5.07
CA PRO A 52 0.70 -12.46 4.27
C PRO A 52 -0.62 -12.92 3.61
N LEU A 53 -1.49 -11.95 3.33
CA LEU A 53 -2.74 -12.10 2.58
C LEU A 53 -2.90 -10.88 1.68
N LEU A 54 -3.11 -11.11 0.38
CA LEU A 54 -3.46 -10.02 -0.55
C LEU A 54 -4.97 -10.00 -0.77
N VAL A 55 -5.63 -8.94 -0.30
CA VAL A 55 -7.04 -8.69 -0.58
C VAL A 55 -7.17 -7.70 -1.73
N ARG A 56 -7.57 -8.17 -2.91
CA ARG A 56 -7.85 -7.30 -4.07
C ARG A 56 -9.19 -6.60 -3.89
N ALA A 57 -9.23 -5.32 -4.29
CA ALA A 57 -10.42 -4.47 -4.19
C ALA A 57 -11.03 -4.42 -2.79
N ALA A 58 -10.18 -4.48 -1.74
CA ALA A 58 -10.59 -4.52 -0.34
C ALA A 58 -11.45 -3.31 0.07
N VAL A 59 -11.13 -2.14 -0.48
CA VAL A 59 -11.88 -0.88 -0.35
C VAL A 59 -12.32 -0.46 -1.75
N PRO A 60 -13.59 -0.70 -2.12
CA PRO A 60 -14.12 -0.25 -3.40
C PRO A 60 -14.03 1.28 -3.53
N ASP A 61 -13.76 1.76 -4.74
CA ASP A 61 -13.76 3.19 -5.10
C ASP A 61 -12.86 4.08 -4.23
N VAL A 62 -11.79 3.52 -3.66
CA VAL A 62 -10.84 4.26 -2.83
C VAL A 62 -10.27 5.47 -3.60
N ARG A 63 -10.37 6.64 -2.98
CA ARG A 63 -9.76 7.89 -3.45
C ARG A 63 -8.64 8.28 -2.49
N PRO A 64 -7.53 8.86 -2.99
CA PRO A 64 -6.51 9.43 -2.12
C PRO A 64 -7.15 10.47 -1.16
N PRO A 65 -6.86 10.42 0.15
CA PRO A 65 -7.46 11.34 1.12
C PRO A 65 -6.89 12.76 1.04
N LEU A 66 -5.78 12.95 0.30
CA LEU A 66 -5.15 14.25 0.08
C LEU A 66 -4.51 14.35 -1.31
N ALA A 67 -4.39 15.57 -1.80
CA ALA A 67 -3.66 15.87 -3.02
C ALA A 67 -2.13 15.73 -2.79
N PRO A 68 -1.33 15.43 -3.83
CA PRO A 68 0.12 15.30 -3.72
C PRO A 68 0.80 16.53 -3.13
N GLU A 69 0.36 17.74 -3.50
CA GLU A 69 0.94 19.00 -3.03
C GLU A 69 0.70 19.19 -1.54
N SER A 70 -0.50 18.85 -1.07
CA SER A 70 -0.85 18.85 0.36
C SER A 70 -0.01 17.85 1.14
N LEU A 71 0.30 16.68 0.57
CA LEU A 71 1.16 15.68 1.22
C LEU A 71 2.59 16.20 1.37
N VAL A 72 3.13 16.84 0.33
CA VAL A 72 4.48 17.43 0.37
C VAL A 72 4.55 18.55 1.42
N ALA A 73 3.52 19.41 1.48
CA ALA A 73 3.44 20.46 2.49
C ALA A 73 3.36 19.88 3.91
N LEU A 74 2.60 18.80 4.11
CA LEU A 74 2.50 18.10 5.40
C LEU A 74 3.86 17.53 5.83
N CYS A 75 4.58 16.87 4.92
CA CYS A 75 5.89 16.29 5.18
C CYS A 75 6.98 17.32 5.53
N ALA A 76 6.80 18.59 5.14
CA ALA A 76 7.77 19.66 5.38
C ALA A 76 7.65 20.30 6.78
N ARG A 77 6.65 19.92 7.59
CA ARG A 77 6.48 20.44 8.95
C ARG A 77 7.39 19.74 9.94
N ASP A 78 7.92 20.49 10.89
CA ASP A 78 8.84 19.98 11.91
C ASP A 78 8.18 19.00 12.90
N ASP A 79 6.85 19.06 13.06
CA ASP A 79 6.08 18.18 13.93
C ASP A 79 5.62 16.87 13.24
N VAL A 80 6.03 16.66 11.98
CA VAL A 80 5.65 15.49 11.18
C VAL A 80 6.89 14.68 10.82
N GLU A 81 6.95 13.42 11.25
CA GLU A 81 7.98 12.49 10.81
C GLU A 81 7.76 12.07 9.36
N SER A 82 8.68 12.47 8.48
CA SER A 82 8.69 12.08 7.08
C SER A 82 10.10 11.68 6.63
N ARG A 83 10.21 10.83 5.60
CA ARG A 83 11.50 10.42 5.00
C ARG A 83 11.36 10.31 3.49
N LEU A 84 12.39 10.71 2.76
CA LEU A 84 12.49 10.55 1.31
C LEU A 84 13.40 9.38 0.96
N VAL A 85 12.79 8.32 0.44
CA VAL A 85 13.50 7.18 -0.14
C VAL A 85 13.59 7.37 -1.66
N SER A 86 14.80 7.27 -2.22
CA SER A 86 15.02 7.35 -3.66
C SER A 86 15.94 6.23 -4.15
N ALA A 87 15.68 5.75 -5.36
CA ALA A 87 16.47 4.72 -6.03
C ALA A 87 16.82 5.16 -7.45
N PHE A 88 18.11 5.22 -7.76
CA PHE A 88 18.62 5.53 -9.08
C PHE A 88 19.59 4.43 -9.51
N GLY A 89 19.11 3.51 -10.37
CA GLY A 89 19.81 2.23 -10.61
C GLY A 89 19.81 1.39 -9.33
N ASP A 90 20.94 0.78 -9.01
CA ASP A 90 21.12 0.01 -7.77
C ASP A 90 21.46 0.88 -6.55
N ARG A 91 21.48 2.21 -6.71
CA ARG A 91 21.82 3.14 -5.64
C ARG A 91 20.58 3.62 -4.90
N TRP A 92 20.47 3.21 -3.64
CA TRP A 92 19.46 3.69 -2.70
C TRP A 92 19.98 4.87 -1.88
N ARG A 93 19.09 5.82 -1.59
CA ARG A 93 19.35 6.94 -0.67
C ARG A 93 18.13 7.21 0.18
N LEU A 94 18.35 7.33 1.48
CA LEU A 94 17.40 7.80 2.48
C LEU A 94 17.77 9.23 2.89
N ARG A 95 16.77 10.11 2.98
CA ARG A 95 16.88 11.46 3.52
C ARG A 95 15.77 11.70 4.52
#